data_AF-A0A6B3H7X4-F1
#
_entry.id   AF-A0A6B3H7X4-F1
#
_cell.length_a   1.000
_cell.length_b   1.000
_cell.length_c   1.000
_cell.angle_alpha   90.00
_cell.angle_beta   90.00
_cell.angle_gamma   90.00
#
_symmetry.space_group_name_H-M   'P 1'
#
loop_
_entity.id
_entity.type
_entity.pdbx_description
1 polymer ?
#
loop_
_entity_poly.entity_id
_entity_poly.type
_entity_poly.pdbx_seq_one_letter_code
_entity_poly.pdbx_strand_id
1 'polypeptide(L)'
;LGSKTPDLAQLMPFVMRTWMYASGVMFSIPVMLKDKPAWIADVLQYNPAAIYMDLVRFALIDGYGSENLPDHVWAVGLAWAVLLGVVGFVYFWKAEERYGRG
;
A
#
# COMPACT_ATOMS: atom_id res chain seq x y z
N LEU A 1 14.39 -13.49 -24.48
CA LEU A 1 13.43 -12.79 -23.59
C LEU A 1 13.91 -12.64 -22.13
N GLY A 2 15.14 -13.03 -21.78
CA GLY A 2 15.68 -12.95 -20.42
C GLY A 2 16.59 -11.75 -20.10
N SER A 3 16.64 -10.71 -20.95
CA SER A 3 17.57 -9.58 -20.77
C SER A 3 16.91 -8.26 -20.34
N LYS A 4 15.60 -8.24 -20.04
CA LYS A 4 14.89 -7.02 -19.56
C LYS A 4 14.31 -7.11 -18.15
N THR A 5 14.35 -8.29 -17.53
CA THR A 5 13.89 -8.56 -16.16
C THR A 5 14.96 -8.65 -15.05
N PRO A 6 16.30 -8.72 -15.29
CA PRO A 6 17.25 -8.86 -14.19
C PRO A 6 17.29 -7.65 -13.26
N ASP A 7 17.03 -6.45 -13.78
CA ASP A 7 17.15 -5.19 -13.03
C ASP A 7 15.98 -4.96 -12.06
N LEU A 8 14.74 -5.27 -12.50
CA LEU A 8 13.58 -5.21 -11.61
C LEU A 8 13.71 -6.20 -10.44
N ALA A 9 14.17 -7.43 -10.69
CA ALA A 9 14.31 -8.44 -9.65
C ALA A 9 15.31 -8.03 -8.55
N GLN A 10 16.34 -7.25 -8.90
CA GLN A 10 17.29 -6.69 -7.93
C GLN A 10 16.76 -5.44 -7.23
N LEU A 11 15.93 -4.64 -7.90
CA LEU A 11 15.30 -3.44 -7.32
C LEU A 11 14.14 -3.78 -6.36
N MET A 12 13.40 -4.87 -6.62
CA MET A 12 12.29 -5.34 -5.79
C MET A 12 12.62 -5.36 -4.28
N PRO A 13 13.72 -5.98 -3.80
CA PRO A 13 14.02 -6.01 -2.37
C PRO A 13 14.30 -4.63 -1.78
N PHE A 14 14.87 -3.70 -2.54
CA PHE A 14 15.11 -2.32 -2.06
C PHE A 14 13.80 -1.53 -1.96
N VAL A 15 12.93 -1.65 -2.97
CA VAL A 15 11.61 -1.01 -2.98
C VAL A 15 10.77 -1.55 -1.83
N MET A 16 10.69 -2.86 -1.65
CA MET A 16 9.91 -3.49 -0.57
C MET A 16 10.39 -3.05 0.81
N ARG A 17 11.71 -2.97 1.01
CA ARG A 17 12.30 -2.53 2.28
C ARG A 17 12.02 -1.05 2.56
N THR A 18 12.19 -0.20 1.56
CA THR A 18 11.84 1.24 1.66
C THR A 18 10.35 1.42 1.94
N TRP A 19 9.50 0.65 1.25
CA TRP A 19 8.06 0.65 1.44
C TRP A 19 7.66 0.24 2.85
N MET A 20 8.29 -0.80 3.41
CA MET A 20 8.04 -1.24 4.77
C MET A 20 8.28 -0.12 5.79
N TYR A 21 9.37 0.64 5.65
CA TYR A 21 9.63 1.79 6.53
C TYR A 21 8.66 2.95 6.30
N ALA A 22 8.27 3.20 5.05
CA ALA A 22 7.30 4.25 4.71
C ALA A 22 5.86 3.92 5.16
N SER A 23 5.53 2.62 5.30
CA SER A 23 4.17 2.15 5.61
C SER A 23 3.71 2.36 7.06
N GLY A 24 4.52 2.95 7.93
CA GLY A 24 4.13 3.20 9.33
C GLY A 24 3.98 1.92 10.18
N VAL A 25 4.57 0.80 9.73
CA VAL A 25 4.54 -0.48 10.46
C VAL A 25 5.24 -0.38 11.81
N MET A 26 6.38 0.31 11.86
CA MET A 26 7.19 0.44 13.08
C MET A 26 6.83 1.67 13.92
N PHE A 27 6.19 2.68 13.33
CA PHE A 27 5.91 3.97 13.98
C PHE A 27 4.62 4.61 13.45
N SER A 28 3.86 5.27 14.32
CA SER A 28 2.69 6.06 13.93
C SER A 28 3.13 7.31 13.13
N ILE A 29 2.77 7.34 11.84
CA ILE A 29 3.08 8.44 10.90
C ILE A 29 2.67 9.83 11.41
N PRO A 30 1.50 10.03 12.04
CA PRO A 30 1.09 11.36 12.54
C PRO A 30 1.99 11.88 13.66
N VAL A 31 2.50 10.98 14.51
CA VAL A 31 3.33 11.32 15.67
C VAL A 31 4.75 11.66 15.23
N MET A 32 5.28 10.93 14.25
CA MET A 32 6.67 11.05 13.80
C MET A 32 6.88 12.21 12.81
N LEU A 33 5.81 12.69 12.16
CA LEU A 33 5.84 13.81 11.21
C LEU A 33 5.24 15.12 11.78
N LYS A 34 5.04 15.23 13.09
CA LYS A 34 4.46 16.42 13.74
C LYS A 34 5.19 17.73 13.40
N ASP A 35 6.50 17.67 13.14
CA ASP A 35 7.36 18.82 12.81
C ASP A 35 7.73 18.90 11.31
N LYS A 36 7.06 18.12 10.44
CA LYS A 36 7.34 18.03 9.01
C LYS A 36 6.20 18.61 8.16
N PRO A 37 6.46 18.95 6.88
CA PRO A 37 5.42 19.47 6.00
C PRO A 37 4.22 18.52 5.92
N ALA A 38 3.01 19.06 6.12
CA ALA A 38 1.77 18.28 6.19
C ALA A 38 1.54 17.37 4.96
N TRP A 39 1.95 17.83 3.77
CA TRP A 39 1.80 17.07 2.53
C TRP A 39 2.54 15.72 2.55
N ILE A 40 3.64 15.59 3.31
CA ILE A 40 4.37 14.33 3.43
C ILE A 40 3.57 13.34 4.28
N ALA A 41 2.96 13.83 5.36
CA ALA A 41 2.09 13.02 6.20
C ALA A 41 0.85 12.57 5.42
N ASP A 42 0.27 13.43 4.58
CA ASP A 42 -0.85 13.07 3.72
C ASP A 42 -0.46 11.94 2.75
N VAL A 43 0.60 12.12 1.96
CA VAL A 43 1.05 11.12 0.98
C VAL A 43 1.36 9.77 1.64
N LEU A 44 1.96 9.77 2.83
CA LEU A 44 2.27 8.56 3.56
C LEU A 44 1.02 7.89 4.17
N GLN A 45 0.01 8.67 4.59
CA GLN A 45 -1.26 8.15 5.11
C GLN A 45 -2.15 7.55 4.00
N TYR A 46 -2.06 8.06 2.76
CA TYR A 46 -2.78 7.48 1.61
C TYR A 46 -2.14 6.18 1.07
N ASN A 47 -1.01 5.75 1.61
CA ASN A 47 -0.36 4.49 1.20
C ASN A 47 -1.25 3.30 1.60
N PRO A 48 -1.57 2.37 0.67
CA PRO A 48 -2.39 1.20 0.98
C PRO A 48 -1.83 0.38 2.14
N ALA A 49 -0.51 0.26 2.28
CA ALA A 49 0.08 -0.48 3.39
C ALA A 49 -0.20 0.17 4.76
N ALA A 50 -0.22 1.50 4.85
CA ALA A 50 -0.58 2.20 6.09
C ALA A 50 -2.06 1.98 6.42
N ILE A 51 -2.94 2.14 5.43
CA ILE A 51 -4.40 1.99 5.58
C ILE A 51 -4.77 0.58 6.04
N TYR A 52 -4.23 -0.46 5.40
CA TYR A 52 -4.52 -1.83 5.81
C TYR A 52 -3.93 -2.18 7.18
N MET A 53 -2.76 -1.62 7.54
CA MET A 53 -2.20 -1.80 8.88
C MET A 53 -3.08 -1.16 9.96
N ASP A 54 -3.58 0.05 9.73
CA ASP A 54 -4.46 0.73 10.69
C ASP A 54 -5.83 0.04 10.81
N LEU A 55 -6.37 -0.49 9.71
CA LEU A 55 -7.58 -1.33 9.74
C LEU A 55 -7.36 -2.64 10.51
N VAL A 56 -6.20 -3.27 10.36
CA VAL A 56 -5.84 -4.50 11.10
C VAL A 56 -5.65 -4.19 12.59
N ARG A 57 -5.00 -3.08 12.94
CA ARG A 57 -4.87 -2.61 14.33
C ARG A 57 -6.23 -2.31 14.95
N PHE A 58 -7.12 -1.62 14.22
CA PHE A 58 -8.50 -1.38 14.64
C PHE A 58 -9.28 -2.68 14.90
N ALA A 59 -9.06 -3.71 14.08
CA ALA A 59 -9.75 -4.99 14.23
C ALA A 59 -9.17 -5.91 15.32
N LEU A 60 -7.88 -5.77 15.65
CA LEU A 60 -7.16 -6.69 16.56
C LEU A 60 -6.79 -6.10 17.92
N ILE A 61 -6.72 -4.78 18.07
CA ILE A 61 -6.31 -4.12 19.31
C ILE A 61 -7.54 -3.52 19.98
N ASP A 62 -7.98 -4.14 21.07
CA ASP A 62 -9.02 -3.58 21.94
C ASP A 62 -8.52 -2.26 22.55
N GLY A 63 -9.20 -1.15 22.23
CA GLY A 63 -8.85 0.20 22.65
C GLY A 63 -8.22 1.08 21.55
N TYR A 64 -7.98 0.54 20.35
CA TYR A 64 -7.66 1.38 19.18
C TYR A 64 -8.95 1.97 18.59
N GLY A 65 -9.46 3.02 19.24
CA GLY A 65 -10.73 3.66 18.86
C GLY A 65 -10.67 4.36 17.50
N SER A 66 -11.84 4.64 16.93
CA SER A 66 -12.00 5.38 15.66
C SER A 66 -11.36 6.78 15.68
N GLU A 67 -11.06 7.31 16.86
CA GLU A 67 -10.29 8.54 17.09
C GLU A 67 -8.86 8.52 16.52
N ASN A 68 -8.28 7.33 16.32
CA ASN A 68 -6.96 7.17 15.70
C ASN A 68 -7.04 6.90 14.18
N LEU A 69 -8.25 6.74 13.63
CA LEU A 69 -8.44 6.49 12.20
C LEU A 69 -8.85 7.80 11.51
N PRO A 70 -8.22 8.17 10.39
CA PRO A 70 -8.75 9.20 9.52
C PRO A 70 -10.16 8.82 9.05
N ASP A 71 -11.13 9.74 9.09
CA ASP A 71 -12.54 9.47 8.72
C ASP A 71 -12.71 8.81 7.34
N HIS A 72 -11.75 9.05 6.44
CA HIS A 72 -11.75 8.52 5.08
C HIS A 72 -11.06 7.15 4.91
N VAL A 73 -10.49 6.54 5.96
CA VAL A 73 -9.70 5.29 5.85
C VAL A 73 -10.49 4.16 5.19
N TRP A 74 -11.78 4.02 5.51
CA TRP A 74 -12.65 2.99 4.92
C TRP A 74 -12.92 3.23 3.44
N ALA A 75 -13.18 4.48 3.05
CA ALA A 75 -13.40 4.84 1.65
C ALA A 75 -12.14 4.62 0.81
N VAL A 76 -10.98 5.02 1.34
CA VAL A 76 -9.69 4.85 0.65
C VAL A 76 -9.27 3.38 0.63
N GLY A 77 -9.51 2.62 1.69
CA GLY A 77 -9.28 1.17 1.72
C GLY A 77 -10.12 0.42 0.68
N LEU A 78 -11.41 0.79 0.54
CA LEU A 78 -12.28 0.22 -0.48
C LEU A 78 -11.86 0.64 -1.89
N ALA A 79 -11.46 1.91 -2.08
CA ALA A 79 -10.92 2.40 -3.35
C ALA A 79 -9.67 1.61 -3.77
N TRP A 80 -8.74 1.35 -2.85
CA TRP A 80 -7.57 0.52 -3.11
C TRP A 80 -7.92 -0.93 -3.41
N ALA A 81 -8.88 -1.52 -2.71
CA ALA A 81 -9.35 -2.89 -2.99
C ALA A 81 -9.92 -3.01 -4.42
N VAL A 82 -10.76 -2.05 -4.82
CA VAL A 82 -11.31 -1.99 -6.19
C VAL A 82 -10.21 -1.74 -7.21
N LEU A 83 -9.30 -0.79 -6.94
CA LEU A 83 -8.20 -0.45 -7.84
C LEU A 83 -7.29 -1.66 -8.07
N LEU A 84 -6.82 -2.32 -7.02
CA LEU A 84 -5.98 -3.51 -7.13
C LEU A 84 -6.73 -4.68 -7.78
N GLY A 85 -8.03 -4.84 -7.48
CA GLY A 85 -8.88 -5.83 -8.11
C GLY A 85 -9.00 -5.62 -9.63
N VAL A 86 -9.29 -4.39 -10.07
CA VAL A 86 -9.42 -4.03 -11.49
C VAL A 86 -8.07 -4.10 -12.21
N VAL A 87 -7.01 -3.54 -11.62
CA VAL A 87 -5.66 -3.58 -12.20
C VAL A 87 -5.17 -5.02 -12.32
N GLY A 88 -5.36 -5.83 -11.28
CA GLY A 88 -5.04 -7.26 -11.30
C GLY A 88 -5.83 -7.99 -12.38
N PHE A 89 -7.15 -7.80 -12.42
CA PHE A 89 -8.02 -8.40 -13.41
C PHE A 89 -7.58 -8.07 -14.85
N VAL A 90 -7.34 -6.79 -15.15
CA VAL A 90 -6.89 -6.34 -16.48
C VAL A 90 -5.51 -6.91 -16.83
N TYR A 91 -4.57 -6.94 -15.87
CA TYR A 91 -3.23 -7.50 -16.08
C TYR A 91 -3.29 -8.99 -16.40
N PHE A 92 -4.04 -9.78 -15.62
CA PHE A 92 -4.19 -11.22 -15.83
C PHE A 92 -4.96 -11.53 -17.10
N TRP A 93 -6.03 -10.78 -17.41
CA TRP A 93 -6.79 -10.95 -18.65
C TRP A 93 -5.90 -10.69 -19.89
N LYS A 94 -5.10 -9.62 -19.86
CA LYS A 94 -4.14 -9.32 -20.93
C LYS A 94 -3.00 -10.35 -21.02
N ALA A 95 -2.66 -10.99 -19.90
CA ALA A 95 -1.68 -12.09 -19.89
C ALA A 95 -2.26 -13.36 -20.53
N GLU A 96 -3.53 -13.70 -20.30
CA GLU A 96 -4.20 -14.85 -20.94
C GLU A 96 -4.18 -14.77 -22.47
N GLU A 97 -4.41 -13.59 -23.06
CA GLU A 97 -4.32 -13.41 -24.53
C GLU A 97 -2.93 -13.75 -25.09
N ARG A 98 -1.89 -13.69 -24.25
CA ARG A 98 -0.52 -14.00 -24.62
C ARG A 98 -0.17 -15.48 -24.47
N TYR A 99 -0.91 -16.22 -23.64
CA TYR A 99 -0.82 -17.68 -23.54
C TYR A 99 -1.54 -18.40 -24.68
N GLY A 100 -2.60 -17.82 -25.25
CA GLY A 100 -3.38 -18.43 -26.34
C GLY A 100 -2.73 -18.42 -27.73
N ARG A 101 -1.50 -17.91 -27.90
CA ARG A 101 -0.77 -17.90 -29.18
C ARG A 101 0.64 -18.51 -29.09
N GLY A 102 0.82 -19.49 -28.21
CA GLY A 102 2.01 -20.34 -28.12
C GLY A 102 1.61 -21.81 -28.02
#